data_AF-A0A2G6R1R4-F1
#
_entry.id   AF-A0A2G6R1R4-F1
#
_cell.length_a   1.000
_cell.length_b   1.000
_cell.length_c   1.000
_cell.angle_alpha   90.00
_cell.angle_beta   90.00
_cell.angle_gamma   90.00
#
_symmetry.space_group_name_H-M   'P 1'
#
loop_
_entity.id
_entity.type
_entity.pdbx_description
1 polymer ?
#
loop_
_entity_poly.entity_id
_entity_poly.type
_entity_poly.pdbx_seq_one_letter_code
_entity_poly.pdbx_strand_id
1 'polypeptide(L)'
;MEKNAYNLLVDDILFRKAKIEVRKKDYSKAAEYLEKICADFSFESLGDDALFQLAELYNFQLNQQEKAKTTYKDVFINYPGSVFAEEARTKYRELLKIYPDKEEQEVEPEEKITD
;
A
#
# COMPACT_ATOMS: atom_id res chain seq x y z
N MET A 1 -16.70 -27.10 1.45
CA MET A 1 -16.65 -25.67 1.80
C MET A 1 -16.08 -25.58 3.21
N GLU A 2 -14.76 -25.45 3.34
CA GLU A 2 -14.10 -25.45 4.68
C GLU A 2 -12.73 -24.74 4.65
N LYS A 3 -12.52 -23.83 3.69
CA LYS A 3 -11.24 -23.11 3.51
C LYS A 3 -11.26 -21.69 4.12
N ASN A 4 -12.43 -21.15 4.47
CA ASN A 4 -12.58 -19.76 4.93
C ASN A 4 -12.22 -19.53 6.42
N ALA A 5 -12.43 -20.50 7.31
CA ALA A 5 -12.19 -20.28 8.74
C ALA A 5 -10.70 -20.28 9.12
N TYR A 6 -9.87 -21.01 8.37
CA TYR A 6 -8.42 -21.05 8.59
C TYR A 6 -7.73 -19.76 8.13
N ASN A 7 -8.19 -19.17 7.02
CA ASN A 7 -7.61 -17.95 6.47
C ASN A 7 -7.83 -16.74 7.40
N LEU A 8 -9.06 -16.59 7.92
CA LEU A 8 -9.46 -15.57 8.91
C LEU A 8 -8.75 -15.66 10.27
N LEU A 9 -8.14 -16.81 10.59
CA LEU A 9 -7.35 -16.94 11.81
C LEU A 9 -5.89 -16.57 11.54
N VAL A 10 -5.39 -16.87 10.35
CA VAL A 10 -4.00 -16.63 9.98
C VAL A 10 -3.75 -15.13 9.74
N ASP A 11 -4.66 -14.44 9.06
CA ASP A 11 -4.55 -12.98 8.83
C ASP A 11 -4.59 -12.18 10.16
N ASP A 12 -5.50 -12.49 11.10
CA ASP A 12 -5.54 -11.84 12.43
C ASP A 12 -4.25 -12.11 13.22
N ILE A 13 -3.72 -13.34 13.16
CA ILE A 13 -2.44 -13.66 13.80
C ILE A 13 -1.30 -12.84 13.18
N LEU A 14 -1.23 -12.75 11.85
CA LEU A 14 -0.21 -11.98 11.15
C LEU A 14 -0.34 -10.49 11.47
N PHE A 15 -1.56 -9.97 11.51
CA PHE A 15 -1.83 -8.56 11.78
C PHE A 15 -1.47 -8.19 13.22
N ARG A 16 -1.79 -9.07 14.19
CA ARG A 16 -1.33 -8.92 15.58
C ARG A 16 0.18 -8.96 15.70
N LYS A 17 0.86 -9.85 14.95
CA LYS A 17 2.32 -9.89 14.91
C LYS A 17 2.90 -8.59 14.35
N ALA A 18 2.36 -8.07 13.25
CA ALA A 18 2.75 -6.77 12.71
C ALA A 18 2.62 -5.67 13.78
N LYS A 19 1.48 -5.57 14.47
CA LYS A 19 1.27 -4.60 15.56
C LYS A 19 2.27 -4.77 16.72
N ILE A 20 2.65 -6.00 17.07
CA ILE A 20 3.69 -6.26 18.08
C ILE A 20 5.04 -5.72 17.62
N GLU A 21 5.44 -5.99 16.38
CA GLU A 21 6.73 -5.56 15.84
C GLU A 21 6.80 -4.03 15.67
N VAL A 22 5.70 -3.37 15.27
CA VAL A 22 5.60 -1.89 15.29
C VAL A 22 5.86 -1.34 16.69
N ARG A 23 5.30 -1.94 17.75
CA ARG A 23 5.54 -1.51 19.14
C ARG A 23 6.99 -1.74 19.59
N LYS A 24 7.67 -2.73 19.02
CA LYS A 24 9.11 -2.98 19.23
C LYS A 24 10.00 -2.09 18.35
N LYS A 25 9.42 -1.29 17.45
CA LYS A 25 10.10 -0.50 16.42
C LYS A 25 10.85 -1.35 15.38
N ASP A 26 10.51 -2.63 15.27
CA ASP A 26 10.99 -3.49 14.18
C ASP A 26 10.05 -3.36 12.97
N TYR A 27 10.17 -2.22 12.29
CA TYR A 27 9.28 -1.86 11.19
C TYR A 27 9.47 -2.76 9.96
N SER A 28 10.68 -3.28 9.75
CA SER A 28 10.97 -4.23 8.67
C SER A 28 10.20 -5.53 8.88
N LYS A 29 10.26 -6.08 10.11
CA LYS A 29 9.49 -7.28 10.47
C LYS A 29 7.99 -7.05 10.43
N ALA A 30 7.53 -5.87 10.84
CA ALA A 30 6.12 -5.51 10.74
C ALA A 30 5.65 -5.49 9.28
N ALA A 31 6.44 -4.89 8.38
CA ALA A 31 6.16 -4.88 6.95
C ALA A 31 6.10 -6.31 6.38
N GLU A 32 7.05 -7.19 6.71
CA GLU A 32 7.03 -8.60 6.26
C GLU A 32 5.72 -9.33 6.62
N TYR A 33 5.14 -9.05 7.79
CA TYR A 33 3.87 -9.65 8.19
C TYR A 33 2.68 -9.07 7.42
N LEU A 34 2.65 -7.76 7.20
CA LEU A 34 1.60 -7.10 6.43
C LEU A 34 1.66 -7.48 4.95
N GLU A 35 2.86 -7.63 4.38
CA GLU A 35 3.07 -8.12 3.02
C GLU A 35 2.48 -9.52 2.83
N LYS A 36 2.65 -10.41 3.82
CA LYS A 36 2.01 -11.74 3.79
C LYS A 36 0.50 -11.66 3.78
N ILE A 37 -0.08 -10.74 4.56
CA ILE A 37 -1.55 -10.50 4.51
C ILE A 37 -1.96 -10.04 3.12
N CYS A 38 -1.21 -9.10 2.53
CA CYS A 38 -1.50 -8.55 1.21
C CYS A 38 -1.29 -9.55 0.06
N ALA A 39 -0.37 -10.51 0.20
CA ALA A 39 -0.10 -11.52 -0.82
C ALA A 39 -1.09 -12.69 -0.79
N ASP A 40 -1.44 -13.15 0.41
CA ASP A 40 -2.14 -14.42 0.60
C ASP A 40 -3.63 -14.24 0.95
N PHE A 41 -4.05 -13.05 1.40
CA PHE A 41 -5.37 -12.83 2.02
C PHE A 41 -6.08 -11.53 1.57
N SER A 42 -5.69 -10.96 0.42
CA SER A 42 -6.13 -9.65 -0.11
C SER A 42 -7.61 -9.51 -0.49
N PHE A 43 -8.50 -10.40 -0.04
CA PHE A 43 -9.94 -10.31 -0.29
C PHE A 43 -10.78 -10.52 0.97
N GLU A 44 -10.13 -10.73 2.13
CA GLU A 44 -10.78 -10.88 3.43
C GLU A 44 -10.73 -9.54 4.21
N SER A 45 -11.51 -9.45 5.29
CA SER A 45 -11.88 -8.19 5.99
C SER A 45 -10.73 -7.28 6.46
N LEU A 46 -9.47 -7.74 6.43
CA LEU A 46 -8.29 -7.00 6.90
C LEU A 46 -7.37 -6.50 5.78
N GLY A 47 -7.71 -6.76 4.51
CA GLY A 47 -6.83 -6.45 3.40
C GLY A 47 -6.60 -4.95 3.17
N ASP A 48 -7.62 -4.13 3.39
CA ASP A 48 -7.51 -2.66 3.33
C ASP A 48 -6.72 -2.10 4.50
N ASP A 49 -7.02 -2.55 5.72
CA ASP A 49 -6.27 -2.25 6.95
C ASP A 49 -4.78 -2.57 6.80
N ALA A 50 -4.45 -3.75 6.26
CA ALA A 50 -3.09 -4.22 6.09
C ALA A 50 -2.33 -3.42 5.02
N LEU A 51 -2.95 -3.16 3.87
CA LEU A 51 -2.36 -2.34 2.81
C LEU A 51 -2.09 -0.92 3.30
N PHE A 52 -3.05 -0.31 3.99
CA PHE A 52 -2.88 1.05 4.47
C PHE A 52 -1.75 1.15 5.51
N GLN A 53 -1.71 0.24 6.49
CA GLN A 53 -0.61 0.19 7.46
C GLN A 53 0.74 -0.11 6.83
N LEU A 54 0.78 -0.96 5.80
CA LEU A 54 2.01 -1.25 5.06
C LEU A 54 2.52 0.00 4.34
N ALA A 55 1.63 0.75 3.70
CA ALA A 55 1.97 2.01 3.05
C ALA A 55 2.52 3.04 4.05
N GLU A 56 1.90 3.18 5.23
CA GLU A 56 2.36 4.05 6.31
C GLU A 56 3.76 3.68 6.81
N LEU A 57 4.02 2.37 7.01
CA LEU A 57 5.36 1.90 7.40
C LEU A 57 6.40 2.21 6.33
N TYR A 58 6.06 1.99 5.06
CA TYR A 58 6.95 2.34 3.95
C TYR A 58 7.24 3.83 3.88
N ASN A 59 6.23 4.67 4.05
CA ASN A 59 6.37 6.10 3.91
C ASN A 59 7.18 6.73 5.04
N PHE A 60 6.85 6.37 6.29
CA PHE A 60 7.31 7.12 7.46
C PHE A 60 8.39 6.45 8.29
N GLN A 61 8.49 5.11 8.26
CA GLN A 61 9.40 4.38 9.12
C GLN A 61 10.57 3.75 8.35
N LEU A 62 10.30 3.29 7.12
CA LEU A 62 11.27 2.56 6.32
C LEU A 62 11.90 3.41 5.20
N ASN A 63 11.47 4.66 5.02
CA ASN A 63 11.93 5.57 3.96
C ASN A 63 11.83 4.97 2.55
N GLN A 64 10.84 4.11 2.32
CA GLN A 64 10.58 3.43 1.05
C GLN A 64 9.37 4.10 0.35
N GLN A 65 9.48 5.39 0.10
CA GLN A 65 8.36 6.22 -0.36
C GLN A 65 7.83 5.83 -1.75
N GLU A 66 8.67 5.32 -2.65
CA GLU A 66 8.20 4.77 -3.94
C GLU A 66 7.31 3.54 -3.74
N LYS A 67 7.67 2.65 -2.80
CA LYS A 67 6.81 1.51 -2.45
C LYS A 67 5.53 1.98 -1.79
N ALA A 68 5.63 2.92 -0.84
CA ALA A 68 4.47 3.51 -0.18
C ALA A 68 3.47 4.07 -1.19
N LYS A 69 3.94 4.79 -2.21
CA LYS A 69 3.12 5.33 -3.30
C LYS A 69 2.31 4.22 -3.97
N THR A 70 2.96 3.16 -4.41
CA THR A 70 2.27 2.01 -5.04
C THR A 70 1.30 1.35 -4.08
N THR A 71 1.67 1.15 -2.81
CA THR A 71 0.79 0.52 -1.82
C THR A 71 -0.44 1.38 -1.48
N TYR A 72 -0.31 2.70 -1.36
CA TYR A 72 -1.47 3.60 -1.20
C TYR A 72 -2.40 3.54 -2.43
N LYS A 73 -1.83 3.43 -3.63
CA LYS A 73 -2.61 3.24 -4.87
C LYS A 73 -3.45 1.97 -4.79
N ASP A 74 -2.87 0.88 -4.31
CA ASP A 74 -3.57 -0.39 -4.16
C ASP A 74 -4.74 -0.32 -3.16
N VAL A 75 -4.65 0.50 -2.10
CA VAL A 75 -5.76 0.68 -1.13
C VAL A 75 -7.02 1.17 -1.85
N PHE A 76 -6.95 2.29 -2.56
CA PHE A 76 -8.16 2.89 -3.15
C PHE A 76 -8.60 2.24 -4.48
N ILE A 77 -7.70 1.50 -5.16
CA ILE A 77 -8.07 0.71 -6.35
C ILE A 77 -8.80 -0.58 -5.93
N ASN A 78 -8.24 -1.32 -4.97
CA ASN A 78 -8.77 -2.63 -4.61
C ASN A 78 -9.89 -2.54 -3.56
N TYR A 79 -9.89 -1.47 -2.74
CA TYR A 79 -10.87 -1.27 -1.66
C TYR A 79 -11.50 0.13 -1.71
N PRO A 80 -12.22 0.48 -2.79
CA PRO A 80 -12.81 1.82 -2.94
C PRO A 80 -13.86 2.16 -1.87
N GLY A 81 -14.42 1.18 -1.17
CA GLY A 81 -15.35 1.37 -0.05
C GLY A 81 -14.69 1.42 1.33
N SER A 82 -13.37 1.28 1.42
CA SER A 82 -12.64 1.36 2.69
C SER A 82 -12.68 2.77 3.25
N VAL A 83 -12.69 2.88 4.59
CA VAL A 83 -12.51 4.16 5.29
C VAL A 83 -11.17 4.83 4.97
N PHE A 84 -10.19 4.05 4.48
CA PHE A 84 -8.85 4.53 4.12
C PHE A 84 -8.72 5.02 2.68
N ALA A 85 -9.72 4.80 1.81
CA ALA A 85 -9.60 5.02 0.36
C ALA A 85 -9.28 6.49 0.01
N GLU A 86 -10.01 7.44 0.59
CA GLU A 86 -9.79 8.87 0.32
C GLU A 86 -8.43 9.37 0.86
N GLU A 87 -8.03 8.89 2.03
CA GLU A 87 -6.74 9.24 2.64
C GLU A 87 -5.58 8.68 1.81
N ALA A 88 -5.65 7.40 1.43
CA ALA A 88 -4.65 6.76 0.58
C ALA A 88 -4.50 7.47 -0.77
N ARG A 89 -5.62 7.90 -1.37
CA ARG A 89 -5.59 8.67 -2.62
C ARG A 89 -4.90 10.02 -2.46
N THR A 90 -5.11 10.68 -1.33
CA THR A 90 -4.44 11.95 -1.00
C THR A 90 -2.93 11.74 -0.83
N LYS A 91 -2.53 10.75 -0.03
CA LYS A 91 -1.12 10.37 0.19
C LYS A 91 -0.41 9.97 -1.11
N TYR A 92 -1.09 9.20 -1.97
CA TYR A 92 -0.60 8.85 -3.29
C TYR A 92 -0.30 10.10 -4.14
N ARG A 93 -1.21 11.08 -4.17
CA ARG A 93 -1.01 12.34 -4.91
C ARG A 93 0.12 13.19 -4.33
N GLU A 94 0.30 13.19 -3.01
CA GLU A 94 1.44 13.85 -2.36
C GLU A 94 2.75 13.23 -2.82
N LEU A 95 2.82 11.89 -2.80
CA LEU A 95 4.01 11.15 -3.22
C LEU A 95 4.28 11.24 -4.72
N LEU A 96 3.27 11.34 -5.58
CA LEU A 96 3.46 11.55 -7.03
C LEU A 96 4.21 12.84 -7.37
N LYS A 97 4.04 13.91 -6.57
CA LYS A 97 4.77 15.17 -6.77
C LYS A 97 6.28 15.00 -6.54
N ILE A 98 6.67 13.99 -5.77
CA ILE A 98 8.06 13.69 -5.41
C ILE A 98 8.60 12.57 -6.31
N TYR A 99 7.78 11.55 -6.54
CA TYR A 99 8.08 10.34 -7.33
C TYR A 99 7.03 10.18 -8.43
N PRO A 100 7.15 10.88 -9.56
CA PRO A 100 6.23 10.72 -10.68
C PRO A 100 6.30 9.30 -11.24
N ASP A 101 5.19 8.79 -11.79
CA ASP A 101 5.18 7.53 -12.54
C ASP A 101 5.97 7.72 -13.84
N LYS A 102 6.73 6.71 -14.26
CA LYS A 102 7.62 6.79 -15.44
C LYS A 102 6.89 6.73 -16.79
N GLU A 103 5.56 6.86 -16.80
CA GLU A 103 4.73 6.78 -18.00
C GLU A 103 3.93 8.08 -18.19
N GLU A 104 4.65 9.17 -18.48
CA GLU A 104 4.10 10.43 -19.06
C GLU A 104 5.25 11.37 -19.53
N GLN A 105 6.35 10.80 -20.04
CA GLN A 105 7.44 11.52 -20.71
C GLN A 105 7.73 10.91 -22.09
N GLU A 106 6.68 10.65 -22.86
CA GLU A 106 6.73 10.55 -24.33
C GLU A 106 5.60 11.42 -24.91
N VAL A 107 5.74 12.74 -24.76
CA VAL A 107 5.16 13.67 -25.74
C VAL A 107 6.27 14.68 -26.01
N GLU A 108 7.12 14.37 -27.00
CA GLU A 108 8.08 15.34 -27.51
C GLU A 108 7.33 16.58 -28.04
N PRO A 109 7.85 17.79 -27.82
CA PRO A 109 7.28 18.99 -28.40
C PRO A 109 7.62 19.00 -29.90
N GLU A 110 6.70 18.57 -30.77
CA GLU A 110 6.85 18.88 -32.19
C GLU A 110 6.77 20.39 -32.39
N GLU A 111 7.85 20.87 -32.98
CA GLU A 111 8.29 22.23 -33.10
C GLU A 111 7.24 23.14 -33.74
N LYS A 112 7.13 24.36 -33.21
CA LYS A 112 6.70 25.50 -34.03
C LYS A 112 7.73 25.69 -35.14
N ILE A 113 7.39 25.28 -36.35
CA ILE A 113 7.94 25.91 -37.55
C ILE A 113 6.78 26.62 -38.24
N THR A 114 6.73 27.92 -37.97
CA THR A 114 6.11 28.90 -38.85
C THR A 114 6.87 28.92 -40.18
N ASP A 115 6.17 28.70 -41.28
CA ASP A 115 6.21 29.54 -42.49
C ASP A 115 4.94 29.31 -43.33
#